data_AF-A0AAI9AIB8-F1
#
_entry.id   AF-A0AAI9AIB8-F1
#
_cell.length_a   1.000
_cell.length_b   1.000
_cell.length_c   1.000
_cell.angle_alpha   90.00
_cell.angle_beta   90.00
_cell.angle_gamma   90.00
#
_symmetry.space_group_name_H-M   'P 1'
#
loop_
_entity.id
_entity.type
_entity.pdbx_description
1 polymer ?
#
loop_
_entity_poly.entity_id
_entity_poly.type
_entity_poly.pdbx_seq_one_letter_code
_entity_poly.pdbx_strand_id
1 'polypeptide(L)' 'MQDYKDRKLTKPELAGVIAALLMFFGVGMIMGGNAAGNNTLFFSGAGIFAIGSVIALYLLFKYPAKKEDDF' A
#
# COMPACT_ATOMS: atom_id res chain seq x y z
N MET A 1 10.31 25.77 -4.19
CA MET A 1 9.44 24.57 -4.07
C MET A 1 8.51 24.40 -5.29
N GLN A 2 9.00 24.53 -6.53
CA GLN A 2 8.20 24.23 -7.73
C GLN A 2 8.69 22.98 -8.50
N ASP A 3 9.90 22.49 -8.25
CA ASP A 3 10.49 21.31 -8.90
C ASP A 3 9.79 19.96 -8.66
N TYR A 4 8.84 19.88 -7.72
CA TYR A 4 8.12 18.64 -7.43
C TYR A 4 6.82 18.47 -8.23
N LYS A 5 6.31 19.53 -8.89
CA LYS A 5 4.99 19.48 -9.56
C LYS A 5 4.98 18.61 -10.82
N ASP A 6 6.09 18.53 -11.55
CA ASP A 6 6.20 17.76 -12.80
C ASP A 6 7.05 16.49 -12.66
N ARG A 7 7.49 16.16 -11.44
CA ARG A 7 8.32 14.96 -11.19
C ARG A 7 7.44 13.71 -11.29
N LYS A 8 7.69 12.89 -12.31
CA LYS A 8 7.06 11.57 -12.45
C LYS A 8 7.43 10.68 -11.26
N LEU A 9 6.44 9.92 -10.76
CA LEU A 9 6.66 8.90 -9.74
C LEU A 9 7.73 7.91 -10.22
N THR A 10 8.72 7.67 -9.36
CA THR A 10 9.71 6.62 -9.57
C THR A 10 9.05 5.24 -9.44
N LYS A 11 9.64 4.22 -10.04
CA LYS A 11 9.16 2.83 -9.93
C LYS A 11 8.86 2.37 -8.49
N PRO A 12 9.71 2.66 -7.47
CA PRO A 12 9.40 2.30 -6.08
C PRO A 12 8.25 3.10 -5.47
N GLU A 13 8.14 4.40 -5.77
CA GLU A 13 7.00 5.21 -5.30
C GLU A 13 5.69 4.71 -5.91
N LEU A 14 5.68 4.36 -7.20
CA LEU A 14 4.53 3.76 -7.88
C LEU A 14 4.14 2.41 -7.24
N ALA A 15 5.12 1.57 -6.91
CA ALA A 15 4.87 0.32 -6.19
C ALA A 15 4.27 0.57 -4.79
N GLY A 16 4.68 1.64 -4.11
CA GLY A 16 4.10 2.07 -2.84
C GLY A 16 2.63 2.51 -2.98
N VAL A 17 2.30 3.27 -4.04
CA VAL A 17 0.92 3.65 -4.36
C VAL A 17 0.07 2.41 -4.65
N ILE A 18 0.58 1.45 -5.42
CA ILE A 18 -0.12 0.19 -5.71
C ILE A 18 -0.35 -0.60 -4.42
N ALA A 19 0.65 -0.69 -3.53
CA ALA A 19 0.51 -1.35 -2.24
C ALA A 19 -0.59 -0.69 -1.39
N ALA A 20 -0.63 0.65 -1.35
CA ALA A 20 -1.65 1.41 -0.64
C ALA A 20 -3.05 1.14 -1.19
N LEU A 21 -3.21 1.11 -2.52
CA LEU A 21 -4.49 0.78 -3.17
C LEU A 21 -4.94 -0.65 -2.83
N LEU A 22 -4.05 -1.64 -2.91
CA LEU A 22 -4.36 -3.02 -2.54
C LEU A 22 -4.82 -3.12 -1.09
N MET A 23 -4.12 -2.47 -0.17
CA MET A 23 -4.51 -2.45 1.25
C MET A 23 -5.86 -1.76 1.45
N PHE A 24 -6.12 -0.62 0.77
CA PHE A 24 -7.39 0.08 0.85
C PHE A 24 -8.57 -0.78 0.39
N PHE A 25 -8.45 -1.42 -0.77
CA PHE A 25 -9.47 -2.37 -1.24
C PHE A 25 -9.59 -3.58 -0.33
N GLY A 26 -8.46 -4.11 0.15
CA GLY A 26 -8.43 -5.22 1.11
C GLY A 26 -9.24 -4.92 2.37
N VAL A 27 -9.04 -3.75 2.99
CA VAL A 27 -9.82 -3.30 4.15
C VAL A 27 -11.30 -3.16 3.81
N GLY A 28 -11.63 -2.59 2.66
CA GLY A 28 -13.02 -2.50 2.18
C GLY A 28 -13.69 -3.87 2.04
N MET A 29 -12.99 -4.86 1.51
CA MET A 29 -13.47 -6.24 1.39
C MET A 29 -13.57 -6.95 2.74
N ILE A 30 -12.66 -6.69 3.67
CA ILE A 30 -12.71 -7.23 5.04
C ILE A 30 -13.94 -6.68 5.77
N MET A 31 -14.13 -5.37 5.78
CA MET A 31 -15.30 -4.74 6.41
C MET A 31 -16.60 -5.14 5.73
N GLY A 32 -16.67 -5.05 4.39
CA GLY A 32 -17.86 -5.40 3.62
C GLY A 32 -18.22 -6.89 3.70
N GLY A 33 -17.20 -7.77 3.65
CA GLY A 33 -17.37 -9.21 3.80
C GLY A 33 -17.90 -9.59 5.19
N ASN A 34 -17.35 -8.98 6.24
CA ASN A 34 -17.83 -9.21 7.61
C ASN A 34 -19.28 -8.70 7.79
N ALA A 35 -19.60 -7.50 7.29
CA ALA A 35 -20.95 -6.94 7.37
C ALA A 35 -21.99 -7.77 6.59
N ALA A 36 -21.58 -8.39 5.47
CA ALA A 36 -22.44 -9.23 4.66
C ALA A 36 -22.50 -10.70 5.11
N GLY A 37 -21.74 -11.10 6.14
CA GLY A 37 -21.61 -12.51 6.53
C GLY A 37 -20.94 -13.39 5.47
N ASN A 38 -20.20 -12.79 4.53
CA ASN A 38 -19.55 -13.47 3.42
C ASN A 38 -18.07 -13.73 3.73
N ASN A 39 -17.80 -14.93 4.25
CA ASN A 39 -16.47 -15.37 4.62
C ASN A 39 -15.50 -15.41 3.43
N THR A 40 -15.98 -15.75 2.23
CA THR A 40 -15.13 -15.77 1.03
C THR A 40 -14.59 -14.38 0.71
N LEU A 41 -15.45 -13.35 0.78
CA LEU A 41 -15.06 -11.97 0.54
C LEU A 41 -14.12 -11.43 1.63
N PHE A 42 -14.36 -11.82 2.88
CA PHE A 42 -13.47 -11.50 4.00
C PHE A 42 -12.07 -12.08 3.78
N PHE A 43 -11.97 -13.39 3.48
CA PHE A 43 -10.68 -14.05 3.28
C PHE A 43 -9.95 -13.55 2.04
N SER A 44 -10.66 -13.23 0.94
CA SER A 44 -10.04 -12.58 -0.21
C SER A 44 -9.52 -11.18 0.14
N GLY A 45 -10.26 -10.42 0.94
CA GLY A 45 -9.83 -9.11 1.44
C GLY A 45 -8.59 -9.20 2.30
N ALA A 46 -8.55 -10.16 3.23
CA ALA A 46 -7.40 -10.43 4.10
C ALA A 46 -6.17 -10.84 3.28
N GLY A 47 -6.32 -11.69 2.27
CA GLY A 47 -5.24 -12.07 1.36
C GLY A 47 -4.67 -10.89 0.59
N ILE A 48 -5.53 -10.05 0.01
CA ILE A 48 -5.13 -8.86 -0.74
C ILE A 48 -4.43 -7.84 0.17
N PHE A 49 -4.94 -7.65 1.39
CA PHE A 49 -4.32 -6.79 2.39
C PHE A 49 -2.92 -7.29 2.80
N ALA A 50 -2.76 -8.60 2.99
CA ALA A 50 -1.48 -9.21 3.32
C ALA A 50 -0.44 -8.98 2.21
N ILE A 51 -0.83 -9.17 0.94
CA ILE A 51 0.05 -8.91 -0.23
C ILE A 51 0.48 -7.44 -0.26
N GLY A 52 -0.48 -6.50 -0.10
CA GLY A 52 -0.18 -5.07 -0.06
C GLY A 52 0.77 -4.70 1.08
N SER A 53 0.56 -5.29 2.27
CA SER A 53 1.41 -5.08 3.45
C SER A 53 2.84 -5.59 3.24
N VAL A 54 3.01 -6.75 2.62
CA VAL A 54 4.33 -7.30 2.29
C VAL A 54 5.09 -6.39 1.34
N ILE A 55 4.42 -5.86 0.31
CA ILE A 55 5.04 -4.90 -0.63
C ILE A 55 5.44 -3.61 0.09
N ALA A 56 4.58 -3.10 0.97
CA ALA A 56 4.86 -1.91 1.75
C ALA A 56 6.07 -2.10 2.67
N LEU A 57 6.13 -3.22 3.40
CA LEU A 57 7.27 -3.57 4.25
C LEU A 57 8.55 -3.75 3.43
N TYR A 58 8.47 -4.42 2.27
CA TYR A 58 9.61 -4.58 1.37
C TYR A 58 10.18 -3.23 0.91
N LEU A 59 9.31 -2.28 0.52
CA LEU A 59 9.74 -0.95 0.13
C LEU A 59 10.36 -0.19 1.31
N LEU A 60 9.78 -0.30 2.50
CA LEU A 60 10.28 0.34 3.71
C LEU A 60 11.68 -0.16 4.11
N PHE A 61 11.94 -1.46 4.01
CA PHE A 61 13.25 -2.04 4.33
C PHE A 61 14.29 -1.81 3.22
N LYS A 62 13.89 -1.83 1.95
CA LYS A 62 14.80 -1.68 0.83
C LYS A 62 15.20 -0.23 0.56
N TYR A 63 14.28 0.70 0.82
CA TYR A 63 14.49 2.13 0.72
C TYR A 63 14.33 2.74 2.11
N PRO A 64 15.23 2.45 3.05
CA PRO A 64 15.19 3.09 4.36
C PRO A 64 15.21 4.60 4.14
N ALA A 65 14.43 5.33 4.93
CA ALA A 65 14.43 6.78 4.89
C ALA A 65 15.88 7.26 4.92
N LYS A 66 16.29 8.05 3.91
CA LYS A 66 17.54 8.79 4.01
C LYS A 66 17.44 9.57 5.32
N LYS A 67 18.41 9.38 6.22
CA LYS A 67 18.51 10.16 7.46
C LYS A 67 18.36 11.64 7.11
N GLU A 68 17.53 12.33 7.87
CA GLU A 68 17.27 13.77 7.80
C GLU A 68 18.52 14.59 8.20
N ASP A 69 19.63 14.43 7.48
CA ASP A 69 20.83 15.27 7.64
C ASP A 69 21.15 16.10 6.38
N ASP A 70 20.21 16.21 5.43
CA ASP A 70 20.31 17.10 4.27
C ASP A 70 19.00 17.89 4.11
N PHE A 71 18.82 18.92 4.93
CA PHE A 71 17.86 20.02 4.73
C PHE A 71 18.57 21.22 4.11
#